data_AF-A0A835P6R6-F1
#
_entry.id   AF-A0A835P6R6-F1
#
_cell.length_a   1.000
_cell.length_b   1.000
_cell.length_c   1.000
_cell.angle_alpha   90.00
_cell.angle_beta   90.00
_cell.angle_gamma   90.00
#
_symmetry.space_group_name_H-M   'P 1'
#
loop_
_entity.id
_entity.type
_entity.pdbx_description
1 polymer ?
#
loop_
_entity_poly.entity_id
_entity_poly.type
_entity_poly.pdbx_seq_one_letter_code
_entity_poly.pdbx_strand_id
1 'polypeptide(L)'
;MAKALDESDVGICCYVSSLPGFRAVLKQRYSDFIVNEVDREGRIVRLTSFELPPDCMEEEEQYGIPLVQKSFTDEIEIFRSVAGDPDAELLKEFLQKIADNVADEFPIIVLAPDCDKSHRAEVHNFFKNNLKFLITDTVDGEDGCSKRIRVRYSSSEGGNGRKGKKRKDRQHSGRKNDTPFDSRGADNWPEDRGKFLRFHLYKENKDTHEALGVIGKMLGIQQCSFGFAGTKDKRAITTQRVSVFKLHPKRLSALNSRLHGIKVGNFGFIAVLILMPYCFYPVMKWKGFFLLACCRSVVADSRDTIKAAADGLGRNGFINYYGLQQSVINEERIKYKRTGHADFCLRQLPRHLVAERSIIQCLKKCPGNYLQSLQGIPRTLRL
;
A
#
# COMPACT_ATOMS: atom_id res chain seq x y z
N MET A 1 -11.47 -12.48 38.95
CA MET A 1 -11.48 -11.46 37.88
C MET A 1 -10.17 -10.68 37.97
N ALA A 2 -9.45 -10.46 36.87
CA ALA A 2 -8.24 -9.65 36.90
C ALA A 2 -8.64 -8.18 37.16
N LYS A 3 -8.01 -7.53 38.16
CA LYS A 3 -8.19 -6.10 38.43
C LYS A 3 -7.85 -5.32 37.16
N ALA A 4 -8.73 -4.42 36.72
CA ALA A 4 -8.41 -3.49 35.65
C ALA A 4 -7.27 -2.58 36.12
N LEU A 5 -6.30 -2.32 35.23
CA LEU A 5 -5.18 -1.42 35.53
C LEU A 5 -5.72 -0.01 35.79
N ASP A 6 -5.32 0.60 36.89
CA ASP A 6 -5.70 1.97 37.22
C ASP A 6 -4.60 2.97 36.81
N GLU A 7 -4.94 4.25 36.70
CA GLU A 7 -3.99 5.33 36.36
C GLU A 7 -2.86 5.44 37.41
N SER A 8 -3.19 5.23 38.68
CA SER A 8 -2.21 5.21 39.77
C SER A 8 -1.19 4.08 39.63
N ASP A 9 -1.58 2.94 39.05
CA ASP A 9 -0.69 1.78 38.88
C ASP A 9 0.44 2.07 37.86
N VAL A 10 0.28 3.11 37.04
CA VAL A 10 1.26 3.55 36.02
C VAL A 10 1.83 4.95 36.30
N GLY A 11 1.62 5.49 37.51
CA GLY A 11 2.19 6.77 37.93
C GLY A 11 1.49 8.02 37.36
N ILE A 12 0.26 7.88 36.88
CA ILE A 12 -0.58 9.02 36.48
C ILE A 12 -1.36 9.46 37.73
N CYS A 13 -0.88 10.50 38.40
CA CYS A 13 -1.42 10.92 39.71
C CYS A 13 -1.58 12.43 39.90
N CYS A 14 -1.02 13.26 39.02
CA CYS A 14 -1.01 14.71 39.17
C CYS A 14 -1.85 15.41 38.09
N TYR A 15 -2.34 16.60 38.43
CA TYR A 15 -3.03 17.50 37.51
C TYR A 15 -2.33 18.87 37.48
N VAL A 16 -2.42 19.56 36.34
CA VAL A 16 -1.94 20.95 36.21
C VAL A 16 -2.90 21.94 36.86
N SER A 17 -4.20 21.66 36.78
CA SER A 17 -5.25 22.52 37.30
C SER A 17 -5.66 22.09 38.71
N SER A 18 -5.95 23.07 39.56
CA SER A 18 -6.59 22.89 40.87
C SER A 18 -8.12 23.02 40.83
N LEU A 19 -8.71 23.19 39.64
CA LEU A 19 -10.15 23.26 39.47
C LEU A 19 -10.83 21.91 39.83
N PRO A 20 -12.08 21.94 40.32
CA PRO A 20 -12.81 20.71 40.58
C PRO A 20 -13.04 19.93 39.28
N GLY A 21 -12.80 18.61 39.34
CA GLY A 21 -13.04 17.70 38.23
C GLY A 21 -14.54 17.51 37.97
N PHE A 22 -14.86 17.14 36.74
CA PHE A 22 -16.23 16.80 36.33
C PHE A 22 -16.22 15.51 35.50
N ARG A 23 -17.38 14.87 35.39
CA ARG A 23 -17.49 13.59 34.65
C ARG A 23 -17.99 13.83 33.24
N ALA A 24 -17.44 13.08 32.29
CA ALA A 24 -17.94 13.05 30.92
C ALA A 24 -17.59 11.72 30.25
N VAL A 25 -18.33 11.37 29.21
CA VAL A 25 -18.09 10.18 28.39
C VAL A 25 -17.32 10.58 27.14
N LEU A 26 -16.08 10.10 27.03
CA LEU A 26 -15.23 10.26 25.85
C LEU A 26 -15.39 9.08 24.88
N LYS A 27 -15.32 9.33 23.57
CA LYS A 27 -15.41 8.30 22.52
C LYS A 27 -16.68 7.43 22.60
N GLN A 28 -17.81 7.99 23.06
CA GLN A 28 -19.10 7.27 23.08
C GLN A 28 -19.46 6.78 21.68
N ARG A 29 -19.34 7.65 20.66
CA ARG A 29 -19.31 7.27 19.24
C ARG A 29 -17.91 7.49 18.68
N TYR A 30 -17.51 6.71 17.67
CA TYR A 30 -16.22 6.93 17.00
C TYR A 30 -16.17 8.28 16.25
N SER A 31 -17.34 8.80 15.86
CA SER A 31 -17.50 10.13 15.23
C SER A 31 -17.27 11.29 16.20
N ASP A 32 -17.34 11.03 17.51
CA ASP A 32 -17.06 12.04 18.53
C ASP A 32 -15.54 12.31 18.68
N PHE A 33 -14.69 11.56 17.96
CA PHE A 33 -13.25 11.66 18.06
C PHE A 33 -12.64 11.70 16.67
N ILE A 34 -12.28 12.90 16.22
CA ILE A 34 -11.77 13.17 14.88
C ILE A 34 -10.30 13.55 14.98
N VAL A 35 -9.44 12.81 14.29
CA VAL A 35 -7.98 13.02 14.29
C VAL A 35 -7.51 13.32 12.88
N ASN A 36 -6.98 14.52 12.67
CA ASN A 36 -6.36 14.88 11.40
C ASN A 36 -4.86 15.04 11.58
N GLU A 37 -4.07 14.43 10.72
CA GLU A 37 -2.62 14.68 10.68
C GLU A 37 -2.34 16.16 10.42
N VAL A 38 -1.31 16.72 11.05
CA VAL A 38 -0.78 18.04 10.71
C VAL A 38 0.48 17.84 9.86
N ASP A 39 0.49 18.47 8.68
CA ASP A 39 1.63 18.36 7.79
C ASP A 39 2.86 19.14 8.26
N ARG A 40 3.94 19.09 7.47
CA ARG A 40 5.20 19.77 7.81
C ARG A 40 5.05 21.28 7.74
N GLU A 41 4.12 21.77 6.94
CA GLU A 41 3.80 23.18 6.79
C GLU A 41 2.84 23.66 7.89
N GLY A 42 2.35 22.75 8.75
CA GLY A 42 1.38 23.06 9.80
C GLY A 42 -0.07 23.04 9.34
N ARG A 43 -0.35 22.60 8.11
CA ARG A 43 -1.70 22.50 7.57
C ARG A 43 -2.37 21.22 8.04
N ILE A 44 -3.66 21.31 8.33
CA ILE A 44 -4.48 20.18 8.74
C ILE A 44 -4.82 19.34 7.50
N VAL A 45 -4.40 18.08 7.51
CA VAL A 45 -4.70 17.12 6.45
C VAL A 45 -6.19 16.78 6.51
N ARG A 46 -6.93 17.20 5.48
CA ARG A 46 -8.36 16.89 5.28
C ARG A 46 -8.57 16.25 3.92
N LEU A 47 -9.53 15.35 3.84
CA LEU A 47 -9.98 14.80 2.57
C LEU A 47 -11.01 15.77 1.97
N THR A 48 -10.61 16.55 0.96
CA THR A 48 -11.43 17.63 0.37
C THR A 48 -11.76 17.40 -1.10
N SER A 49 -10.95 16.63 -1.83
CA SER A 49 -11.18 16.36 -3.26
C SER A 49 -10.91 14.90 -3.58
N PHE A 50 -11.71 14.36 -4.50
CA PHE A 50 -11.55 13.02 -5.08
C PHE A 50 -11.04 13.07 -6.53
N GLU A 51 -10.82 14.26 -7.06
CA GLU A 51 -10.41 14.50 -8.43
C GLU A 51 -8.99 14.00 -8.67
N LEU A 52 -8.75 13.52 -9.88
CA LEU A 52 -7.42 13.13 -10.31
C LEU A 52 -6.61 14.39 -10.64
N PRO A 53 -5.29 14.41 -10.40
CA PRO A 53 -4.45 15.52 -10.84
C PRO A 53 -4.55 15.70 -12.35
N PRO A 54 -4.46 16.94 -12.88
CA PRO A 54 -4.55 17.21 -14.32
C PRO A 54 -3.57 16.36 -15.13
N ASP A 55 -2.33 16.22 -14.64
CA ASP A 55 -1.28 15.38 -15.25
C ASP A 55 -1.57 13.85 -15.20
N CYS A 56 -2.73 13.44 -14.71
CA CYS A 56 -3.23 12.06 -14.70
C CYS A 56 -4.52 11.88 -15.49
N MET A 57 -5.15 13.00 -15.87
CA MET A 57 -5.89 13.04 -17.11
C MET A 57 -4.80 12.99 -18.17
N GLU A 58 -4.36 11.77 -18.49
CA GLU A 58 -4.10 11.50 -19.90
C GLU A 58 -5.27 12.16 -20.61
N GLU A 59 -4.97 13.11 -21.49
CA GLU A 59 -5.95 13.53 -22.46
C GLU A 59 -6.66 12.24 -22.85
N GLU A 60 -7.97 12.19 -22.70
CA GLU A 60 -8.74 11.31 -23.56
C GLU A 60 -8.59 11.84 -25.01
N GLU A 61 -7.36 12.10 -25.49
CA GLU A 61 -6.92 11.49 -26.72
C GLU A 61 -7.22 10.00 -26.53
N GLN A 62 -8.45 9.63 -26.82
CA GLN A 62 -8.82 8.55 -27.71
C GLN A 62 -7.62 7.73 -28.25
N TYR A 63 -6.85 7.09 -27.38
CA TYR A 63 -5.87 6.05 -27.71
C TYR A 63 -6.53 4.67 -27.72
N GLY A 64 -7.87 4.61 -27.73
CA GLY A 64 -8.51 3.78 -28.73
C GLY A 64 -8.21 4.42 -30.09
N ILE A 65 -6.99 4.20 -30.59
CA ILE A 65 -6.55 4.80 -31.84
C ILE A 65 -7.64 4.43 -32.87
N PRO A 66 -8.26 5.37 -33.59
CA PRO A 66 -8.54 5.08 -34.97
C PRO A 66 -7.16 4.97 -35.61
N LEU A 67 -6.54 3.78 -35.58
CA LEU A 67 -5.31 3.46 -36.32
C LEU A 67 -5.47 3.69 -37.84
N VAL A 68 -6.65 4.14 -38.25
CA VAL A 68 -7.07 4.44 -39.61
C VAL A 68 -6.15 5.45 -40.33
N GLN A 69 -5.29 6.24 -39.66
CA GLN A 69 -4.56 7.34 -40.33
C GLN A 69 -3.12 7.68 -39.86
N LYS A 70 -2.43 6.86 -39.06
CA LYS A 70 -0.98 7.05 -38.83
C LYS A 70 -0.18 6.08 -39.69
N SER A 71 0.52 6.60 -40.69
CA SER A 71 1.47 5.83 -41.52
C SER A 71 2.72 5.56 -40.69
N PHE A 72 2.92 4.32 -40.22
CA PHE A 72 4.13 3.91 -39.49
C PHE A 72 5.33 3.63 -40.41
N THR A 73 5.37 4.25 -41.59
CA THR A 73 6.35 3.97 -42.64
C THR A 73 7.77 4.26 -42.19
N ASP A 74 7.96 5.37 -41.47
CA ASP A 74 9.29 5.83 -41.04
C ASP A 74 9.81 4.93 -39.90
N GLU A 75 8.94 4.53 -38.97
CA GLU A 75 9.30 3.61 -37.90
C GLU A 75 9.62 2.21 -38.44
N ILE A 76 8.90 1.73 -39.45
CA ILE A 76 9.19 0.44 -40.11
C ILE A 76 10.53 0.49 -40.83
N GLU A 77 10.90 1.62 -41.45
CA GLU A 77 12.19 1.78 -42.13
C GLU A 77 13.35 1.82 -41.13
N ILE A 78 13.18 2.54 -40.01
CA ILE A 78 14.15 2.51 -38.91
C ILE A 78 14.28 1.09 -38.35
N PHE A 79 13.16 0.39 -38.13
CA PHE A 79 13.19 -0.99 -37.65
C PHE A 79 13.87 -1.94 -38.65
N ARG A 80 13.67 -1.74 -39.95
CA ARG A 80 14.33 -2.51 -41.02
C ARG A 80 15.85 -2.40 -40.93
N SER A 81 16.38 -1.22 -40.63
CA SER A 81 17.82 -1.03 -40.42
C SER A 81 18.37 -1.76 -39.19
N VAL A 82 17.53 -1.97 -38.16
CA VAL A 82 17.93 -2.60 -36.89
C VAL A 82 17.77 -4.11 -36.97
N ALA A 83 16.58 -4.62 -37.31
CA ALA A 83 16.24 -6.04 -37.24
C ALA A 83 16.27 -6.78 -38.61
N GLY A 84 16.45 -6.04 -39.71
CA GLY A 84 16.45 -6.58 -41.07
C GLY A 84 15.07 -6.69 -41.71
N ASP A 85 15.08 -6.96 -43.02
CA ASP A 85 13.88 -7.05 -43.86
C ASP A 85 12.82 -8.08 -43.41
N PRO A 86 13.15 -9.32 -42.97
CA PRO A 86 12.13 -10.31 -42.66
C PRO A 86 11.30 -9.94 -41.42
N ASP A 87 11.96 -9.40 -40.38
CA ASP A 87 11.30 -8.98 -39.16
C ASP A 87 10.52 -7.67 -39.36
N ALA A 88 10.99 -6.78 -40.25
CA ALA A 88 10.28 -5.56 -40.59
C ALA A 88 8.96 -5.79 -41.33
N GLU A 89 8.90 -6.77 -42.24
CA GLU A 89 7.64 -7.11 -42.89
C GLU A 89 6.64 -7.75 -41.91
N LEU A 90 7.12 -8.59 -40.97
CA LEU A 90 6.30 -9.13 -39.88
C LEU A 90 5.69 -8.02 -39.00
N LEU A 91 6.49 -7.01 -38.64
CA LEU A 91 6.01 -5.85 -37.87
C LEU A 91 4.99 -5.02 -38.67
N LYS A 92 5.23 -4.82 -39.97
CA LYS A 92 4.31 -4.09 -40.86
C LYS A 92 2.96 -4.80 -40.97
N GLU A 93 2.94 -6.11 -41.20
CA GLU A 93 1.71 -6.91 -41.20
C GLU A 93 0.97 -6.82 -39.86
N PHE A 94 1.71 -6.78 -38.75
CA PHE A 94 1.13 -6.64 -37.42
C PHE A 94 0.44 -5.30 -37.21
N LEU A 95 1.14 -4.22 -37.57
CA LEU A 95 0.63 -2.87 -37.45
C LEU A 95 -0.59 -2.67 -38.35
N GLN A 96 -0.60 -3.28 -39.54
CA GLN A 96 -1.77 -3.30 -40.42
C GLN A 96 -2.95 -4.05 -39.78
N LYS A 97 -2.72 -5.23 -39.19
CA LYS A 97 -3.76 -6.00 -38.47
C LYS A 97 -4.32 -5.23 -37.28
N ILE A 98 -3.46 -4.54 -36.55
CA ILE A 98 -3.86 -3.64 -35.45
C ILE A 98 -4.68 -2.48 -36.03
N ALA A 99 -4.31 -1.97 -37.21
CA ALA A 99 -4.99 -0.84 -37.83
C ALA A 99 -6.39 -1.14 -38.37
N ASP A 100 -6.54 -2.32 -38.95
CA ASP A 100 -7.80 -2.80 -39.48
C ASP A 100 -8.78 -3.21 -38.36
N ASN A 101 -8.34 -3.20 -37.08
CA ASN A 101 -9.16 -3.49 -35.89
C ASN A 101 -9.89 -4.85 -35.96
N VAL A 102 -9.28 -5.84 -36.59
CA VAL A 102 -9.94 -7.11 -37.00
C VAL A 102 -10.05 -8.14 -35.85
N ALA A 103 -9.56 -7.86 -34.64
CA ALA A 103 -9.64 -8.84 -33.55
C ALA A 103 -9.62 -8.23 -32.14
N ASP A 104 -10.41 -8.80 -31.23
CA ASP A 104 -10.34 -8.55 -29.77
C ASP A 104 -9.04 -9.09 -29.13
N GLU A 105 -8.33 -10.00 -29.83
CA GLU A 105 -7.03 -10.55 -29.42
C GLU A 105 -6.03 -10.54 -30.60
N PHE A 106 -4.96 -9.76 -30.48
CA PHE A 106 -3.86 -9.75 -31.45
C PHE A 106 -2.85 -10.87 -31.16
N PRO A 107 -2.43 -11.65 -32.18
CA PRO A 107 -1.48 -12.73 -32.01
C PRO A 107 -0.10 -12.19 -31.59
N ILE A 108 0.62 -12.93 -30.75
CA ILE A 108 2.00 -12.60 -30.36
C ILE A 108 2.91 -12.86 -31.55
N ILE A 109 3.70 -11.86 -31.94
CA ILE A 109 4.73 -12.02 -32.96
C ILE A 109 6.02 -12.51 -32.32
N VAL A 110 6.72 -13.39 -33.01
CA VAL A 110 8.03 -13.88 -32.60
C VAL A 110 9.02 -13.53 -33.70
N LEU A 111 10.01 -12.71 -33.37
CA LEU A 111 11.07 -12.29 -34.29
C LEU A 111 12.10 -13.41 -34.50
N ALA A 112 12.95 -13.23 -35.51
CA ALA A 112 14.02 -14.16 -35.84
C ALA A 112 14.94 -14.45 -34.63
N PRO A 113 15.53 -15.66 -34.56
CA PRO A 113 16.48 -16.01 -33.51
C PRO A 113 17.72 -15.13 -33.55
N ASP A 114 18.03 -14.53 -32.41
CA ASP A 114 19.16 -13.65 -32.20
C ASP A 114 20.00 -14.13 -31.00
N CYS A 115 21.28 -14.40 -31.24
CA CYS A 115 22.23 -14.83 -30.23
C CYS A 115 22.91 -13.66 -29.50
N ASP A 116 22.98 -12.46 -30.09
CA ASP A 116 23.65 -11.31 -29.48
C ASP A 116 22.75 -10.61 -28.44
N LYS A 117 23.32 -10.36 -27.26
CA LYS A 117 22.62 -9.65 -26.18
C LYS A 117 22.51 -8.15 -26.46
N SER A 118 23.50 -7.57 -27.13
CA SER A 118 23.53 -6.14 -27.43
C SER A 118 22.47 -5.80 -28.47
N HIS A 119 22.43 -6.57 -29.57
CA HIS A 119 21.41 -6.44 -30.61
C HIS A 119 19.98 -6.63 -30.06
N ARG A 120 19.72 -7.67 -29.25
CA ARG A 120 18.42 -7.82 -28.58
C ARG A 120 18.03 -6.61 -27.72
N ALA A 121 18.98 -5.99 -27.04
CA ALA A 121 18.71 -4.79 -26.23
C ALA A 121 18.35 -3.58 -27.09
N GLU A 122 18.98 -3.42 -28.26
CA GLU A 122 18.67 -2.38 -29.24
C GLU A 122 17.25 -2.53 -29.79
N VAL A 123 16.87 -3.76 -30.19
CA VAL A 123 15.50 -4.08 -30.61
C VAL A 123 14.49 -3.75 -29.50
N HIS A 124 14.75 -4.14 -28.25
CA HIS A 124 13.89 -3.78 -27.12
C HIS A 124 13.78 -2.26 -26.92
N ASN A 125 14.86 -1.51 -27.13
CA ASN A 125 14.86 -0.04 -27.00
C ASN A 125 14.09 0.63 -28.14
N PHE A 126 14.17 0.11 -29.37
CA PHE A 126 13.37 0.59 -30.49
C PHE A 126 11.86 0.56 -30.15
N PHE A 127 11.35 -0.59 -29.68
CA PHE A 127 9.94 -0.71 -29.30
C PHE A 127 9.56 0.21 -28.14
N LYS A 128 10.42 0.35 -27.12
CA LYS A 128 10.17 1.26 -25.99
C LYS A 128 10.09 2.74 -26.38
N ASN A 129 10.92 3.16 -27.33
CA ASN A 129 11.02 4.55 -27.73
C ASN A 129 9.94 4.93 -28.74
N ASN A 130 9.72 4.06 -29.74
CA ASN A 130 8.91 4.39 -30.92
C ASN A 130 7.49 3.79 -30.87
N LEU A 131 7.31 2.61 -30.26
CA LEU A 131 6.05 1.85 -30.28
C LEU A 131 5.59 1.45 -28.88
N LYS A 132 5.31 2.45 -28.03
CA LYS A 132 4.98 2.27 -26.59
C LYS A 132 3.76 1.39 -26.29
N PHE A 133 2.88 1.17 -27.27
CA PHE A 133 1.72 0.28 -27.16
C PHE A 133 2.07 -1.19 -27.41
N LEU A 134 3.31 -1.50 -27.81
CA LEU A 134 3.84 -2.84 -27.98
C LEU A 134 4.80 -3.18 -26.84
N ILE A 135 4.61 -4.33 -26.20
CA ILE A 135 5.50 -4.85 -25.15
C ILE A 135 6.32 -5.97 -25.75
N THR A 136 7.60 -6.03 -25.38
CA THR A 136 8.56 -7.02 -25.87
C THR A 136 9.15 -7.85 -24.72
N ASP A 137 9.36 -9.14 -24.96
CA ASP A 137 10.10 -10.03 -24.04
C ASP A 137 11.08 -10.93 -24.81
N THR A 138 12.11 -11.44 -24.11
CA THR A 138 13.05 -12.43 -24.70
C THR A 138 12.74 -13.81 -24.15
N VAL A 139 12.61 -14.80 -25.03
CA VAL A 139 12.45 -16.22 -24.69
C VAL A 139 13.54 -17.07 -25.30
N ASP A 140 13.86 -18.20 -24.66
CA ASP A 140 14.73 -19.22 -25.24
C ASP A 140 13.96 -20.00 -26.32
N GLY A 141 14.60 -20.23 -27.46
CA GLY A 141 14.09 -21.02 -28.59
C GLY A 141 14.12 -22.52 -28.33
N GLU A 142 13.62 -23.30 -29.27
CA GLU A 142 13.45 -24.76 -29.14
C GLU A 142 14.77 -25.51 -28.85
N ASP A 143 15.89 -24.99 -29.36
CA ASP A 143 17.23 -25.57 -29.17
C ASP A 143 17.91 -25.14 -27.87
N GLY A 144 17.29 -24.26 -27.06
CA GLY A 144 17.85 -23.69 -25.83
C GLY A 144 19.04 -22.75 -26.02
N CYS A 145 19.62 -22.69 -27.22
CA CYS A 145 20.81 -21.88 -27.55
C CYS A 145 20.46 -20.60 -28.34
N SER A 146 19.38 -20.60 -29.12
CA SER A 146 18.88 -19.42 -29.83
C SER A 146 17.88 -18.66 -28.96
N LYS A 147 18.02 -17.34 -28.78
CA LYS A 147 17.00 -16.53 -28.10
C LYS A 147 16.13 -15.81 -29.13
N ARG A 148 14.84 -15.62 -28.84
CA ARG A 148 13.89 -14.92 -29.72
C ARG A 148 13.19 -13.83 -28.94
N ILE A 149 12.86 -12.72 -29.62
CA ILE A 149 12.07 -11.64 -29.04
C ILE A 149 10.61 -11.86 -29.41
N ARG A 150 9.70 -11.82 -28.43
CA ARG A 150 8.26 -11.80 -28.69
C ARG A 150 7.72 -10.41 -28.52
N VAL A 151 6.78 -10.02 -29.38
CA VAL A 151 6.11 -8.71 -29.38
C VAL A 151 4.62 -8.92 -29.19
N ARG A 152 4.02 -8.16 -28.27
CA ARG A 152 2.60 -8.23 -27.93
C ARG A 152 1.98 -6.84 -27.91
N TYR A 153 0.76 -6.71 -28.42
CA TYR A 153 -0.06 -5.52 -28.25
C TYR A 153 -0.55 -5.36 -26.81
N SER A 154 -0.29 -4.21 -26.19
CA SER A 154 -0.80 -3.86 -24.86
C SER A 154 -2.12 -3.12 -24.99
N SER A 155 -3.23 -3.84 -24.84
CA SER A 155 -4.51 -3.16 -24.56
C SER A 155 -4.43 -2.47 -23.19
N SER A 156 -4.84 -1.20 -23.14
CA SER A 156 -4.77 -0.35 -21.93
C SER A 156 -5.71 -0.82 -20.81
N GLU A 157 -6.55 -1.84 -21.06
CA GLU A 157 -7.19 -2.59 -19.98
C GLU A 157 -6.14 -3.44 -19.26
N GLY A 158 -5.55 -2.83 -18.23
CA GLY A 158 -4.69 -3.45 -17.23
C GLY A 158 -5.40 -4.55 -16.44
N GLY A 159 -5.80 -5.62 -17.12
CA GLY A 159 -6.05 -6.93 -16.56
C GLY A 159 -4.70 -7.50 -16.17
N ASN A 160 -4.24 -7.12 -14.98
CA ASN A 160 -3.12 -7.78 -14.32
C ASN A 160 -3.50 -9.27 -14.25
N GLY A 161 -2.96 -10.03 -15.20
CA GLY A 161 -3.27 -11.45 -15.38
C GLY A 161 -3.18 -12.10 -14.02
N ARG A 162 -4.29 -12.70 -13.59
CA ARG A 162 -4.39 -13.45 -12.34
C ARG A 162 -3.09 -14.23 -12.20
N LYS A 163 -2.26 -13.88 -11.21
CA LYS A 163 -1.20 -14.77 -10.74
C LYS A 163 -1.93 -16.03 -10.31
N GLY A 164 -2.04 -16.99 -11.23
CA GLY A 164 -2.57 -18.31 -10.96
C GLY A 164 -1.78 -18.82 -9.78
N LYS A 165 -2.44 -18.95 -8.64
CA LYS A 165 -1.94 -19.74 -7.53
C LYS A 165 -1.57 -21.09 -8.14
N LYS A 166 -0.27 -21.36 -8.33
CA LYS A 166 0.22 -22.71 -8.57
C LYS A 166 -0.19 -23.54 -7.35
N ARG A 167 -1.38 -24.15 -7.44
CA ARG A 167 -1.66 -25.37 -6.68
C ARG A 167 -0.69 -26.40 -7.23
N LYS A 168 0.07 -26.97 -6.30
CA LYS A 168 1.14 -27.92 -6.54
C LYS A 168 0.50 -29.28 -6.79
N ASP A 169 -0.25 -29.42 -7.88
CA ASP A 169 -0.73 -30.72 -8.32
C ASP A 169 0.25 -31.30 -9.33
N ARG A 170 1.02 -32.27 -8.82
CA ARG A 170 1.74 -33.25 -9.63
C ARG A 170 0.69 -34.03 -10.41
N GLN A 171 0.54 -33.77 -11.71
CA GLN A 171 0.20 -34.83 -12.66
C GLN A 171 0.52 -34.41 -14.10
N HIS A 172 0.80 -35.45 -14.86
CA HIS A 172 1.48 -35.52 -16.13
C HIS A 172 0.48 -35.21 -17.26
N SER A 173 0.61 -34.06 -17.93
CA SER A 173 -0.06 -33.82 -19.21
C SER A 173 0.66 -32.75 -20.04
N GLY A 174 1.09 -33.13 -21.24
CA GLY A 174 1.30 -32.27 -22.42
C GLY A 174 1.98 -30.92 -22.21
N ARG A 175 3.30 -30.88 -22.42
CA ARG A 175 4.12 -29.65 -22.43
C ARG A 175 3.80 -28.81 -23.69
N LYS A 176 2.74 -27.99 -23.63
CA LYS A 176 2.68 -26.76 -24.45
C LYS A 176 3.52 -25.70 -23.75
N ASN A 177 4.44 -25.09 -24.48
CA ASN A 177 5.38 -24.07 -24.01
C ASN A 177 4.67 -22.73 -23.70
N ASP A 178 3.82 -22.69 -22.69
CA ASP A 178 3.22 -21.44 -22.19
C ASP A 178 4.15 -20.79 -21.15
N THR A 179 5.31 -20.30 -21.59
CA THR A 179 6.12 -19.40 -20.75
C THR A 179 5.39 -18.05 -20.65
N PRO A 180 4.94 -17.63 -19.44
CA PRO A 180 4.21 -16.38 -19.28
C PRO A 180 5.04 -15.19 -19.76
N PHE A 181 4.41 -14.27 -20.47
CA PHE A 181 5.06 -13.08 -21.02
C PHE A 181 5.63 -12.18 -19.92
N ASP A 182 6.90 -11.78 -20.04
CA ASP A 182 7.59 -10.98 -19.02
C ASP A 182 7.35 -9.47 -19.18
N SER A 183 6.34 -8.94 -18.49
CA SER A 183 5.98 -7.52 -18.52
C SER A 183 6.75 -6.63 -17.51
N ARG A 184 7.83 -7.13 -16.88
CA ARG A 184 8.57 -6.39 -15.84
C ARG A 184 9.29 -5.12 -16.34
N GLY A 185 9.39 -4.91 -17.65
CA GLY A 185 10.08 -3.77 -18.27
C GLY A 185 9.19 -2.66 -18.84
N ALA A 186 7.86 -2.79 -18.77
CA ALA A 186 6.90 -1.81 -19.28
C ALA A 186 6.59 -0.73 -18.23
N ASP A 187 7.63 -0.16 -17.62
CA ASP A 187 7.47 0.83 -16.56
C ASP A 187 7.24 2.21 -17.22
N ASN A 188 6.06 2.40 -17.82
CA ASN A 188 5.57 3.65 -18.45
C ASN A 188 5.32 4.76 -17.41
N TRP A 189 6.17 4.89 -16.38
CA TRP A 189 6.07 5.95 -15.39
C TRP A 189 6.83 7.18 -15.89
N PRO A 190 6.17 8.33 -16.07
CA PRO A 190 6.84 9.54 -16.54
C PRO A 190 8.02 9.95 -15.65
N GLU A 191 9.14 10.36 -16.25
CA GLU A 191 10.36 10.72 -15.50
C GLU A 191 10.30 12.12 -14.87
N ASP A 192 9.49 13.00 -15.46
CA ASP A 192 9.19 14.36 -15.02
C ASP A 192 8.36 14.41 -13.72
N ARG A 193 7.68 13.31 -13.36
CA ARG A 193 6.83 13.24 -12.17
C ARG A 193 7.48 12.50 -11.00
N GLY A 194 7.07 12.89 -9.79
CA GLY A 194 7.49 12.20 -8.56
C GLY A 194 7.18 10.69 -8.59
N LYS A 195 8.15 9.87 -8.18
CA LYS A 195 8.06 8.40 -8.19
C LYS A 195 6.99 7.83 -7.26
N PHE A 196 6.53 8.61 -6.29
CA PHE A 196 5.54 8.17 -5.31
C PHE A 196 4.25 8.96 -5.45
N LEU A 197 3.13 8.24 -5.50
CA LEU A 197 1.81 8.82 -5.38
C LEU A 197 1.53 9.06 -3.89
N ARG A 198 1.27 10.32 -3.53
CA ARG A 198 0.74 10.76 -2.24
C ARG A 198 -0.78 10.89 -2.35
N PHE A 199 -1.48 10.45 -1.31
CA PHE A 199 -2.92 10.63 -1.17
C PHE A 199 -3.29 10.78 0.30
N HIS A 200 -4.48 11.29 0.56
CA HIS A 200 -5.06 11.37 1.90
C HIS A 200 -5.90 10.10 2.12
N LEU A 201 -5.59 9.39 3.20
CA LEU A 201 -6.36 8.25 3.69
C LEU A 201 -7.31 8.73 4.78
N TYR A 202 -8.61 8.66 4.48
CA TYR A 202 -9.68 8.80 5.46
C TYR A 202 -10.14 7.41 5.89
N LYS A 203 -10.27 7.18 7.19
CA LYS A 203 -10.76 5.93 7.75
C LYS A 203 -11.68 6.16 8.95
N GLU A 204 -12.68 5.31 9.09
CA GLU A 204 -13.66 5.30 10.18
C GLU A 204 -13.59 3.99 10.93
N ASN A 205 -13.41 4.06 12.26
CA ASN A 205 -13.43 2.89 13.15
C ASN A 205 -12.50 1.74 12.71
N LYS A 206 -11.36 2.06 12.10
CA LYS A 206 -10.41 1.12 11.51
C LYS A 206 -8.98 1.44 11.91
N ASP A 207 -8.18 0.40 12.04
CA ASP A 207 -6.73 0.56 12.22
C ASP A 207 -6.05 0.95 10.89
N THR A 208 -4.98 1.74 10.95
CA THR A 208 -4.24 2.19 9.74
C THR A 208 -3.71 1.00 8.94
N HIS A 209 -3.16 -0.02 9.62
CA HIS A 209 -2.66 -1.22 8.96
C HIS A 209 -3.80 -2.04 8.36
N GLU A 210 -4.92 -2.18 9.06
CA GLU A 210 -6.11 -2.86 8.52
C GLU A 210 -6.60 -2.20 7.22
N ALA A 211 -6.73 -0.87 7.23
CA ALA A 211 -7.19 -0.10 6.07
C ALA A 211 -6.27 -0.28 4.85
N LEU A 212 -4.96 -0.11 5.04
CA LEU A 212 -3.97 -0.30 3.99
C LEU A 212 -3.87 -1.75 3.51
N GLY A 213 -4.11 -2.72 4.40
CA GLY A 213 -4.17 -4.14 4.04
C GLY A 213 -5.34 -4.47 3.11
N VAL A 214 -6.51 -3.84 3.32
CA VAL A 214 -7.66 -3.99 2.40
C VAL A 214 -7.37 -3.37 1.04
N ILE A 215 -6.85 -2.13 1.03
CA ILE A 215 -6.49 -1.43 -0.22
C ILE A 215 -5.42 -2.24 -0.98
N GLY A 216 -4.37 -2.70 -0.30
CA GLY A 216 -3.29 -3.48 -0.89
C GLY A 216 -3.79 -4.78 -1.54
N LYS A 217 -4.68 -5.51 -0.87
CA LYS A 217 -5.32 -6.72 -1.42
C LYS A 217 -6.11 -6.44 -2.70
N MET A 218 -6.85 -5.33 -2.75
CA MET A 218 -7.65 -4.95 -3.92
C MET A 218 -6.78 -4.50 -5.10
N LEU A 219 -5.62 -3.90 -4.83
CA LEU A 219 -4.67 -3.45 -5.85
C LEU A 219 -3.65 -4.53 -6.27
N GLY A 220 -3.57 -5.64 -5.54
CA GLY A 220 -2.54 -6.67 -5.75
C GLY A 220 -1.15 -6.26 -5.28
N ILE A 221 -1.04 -5.29 -4.36
CA ILE A 221 0.24 -4.81 -3.80
C ILE A 221 0.37 -5.17 -2.32
N GLN A 222 1.60 -5.29 -1.85
CA GLN A 222 1.86 -5.60 -0.46
C GLN A 222 1.58 -4.37 0.42
N GLN A 223 1.13 -4.62 1.65
CA GLN A 223 0.87 -3.55 2.61
C GLN A 223 2.14 -2.75 2.95
N CYS A 224 3.31 -3.40 2.95
CA CYS A 224 4.60 -2.75 3.20
C CYS A 224 5.01 -1.75 2.11
N SER A 225 4.35 -1.76 0.94
CA SER A 225 4.58 -0.80 -0.13
C SER A 225 3.98 0.58 0.16
N PHE A 226 3.11 0.69 1.17
CA PHE A 226 2.56 1.96 1.62
C PHE A 226 3.42 2.59 2.71
N GLY A 227 3.80 3.84 2.51
CA GLY A 227 4.50 4.66 3.48
C GLY A 227 3.58 5.68 4.16
N PHE A 228 3.69 5.83 5.48
CA PHE A 228 2.94 6.80 6.29
C PHE A 228 3.72 7.21 7.54
N ALA A 229 3.44 8.39 8.11
CA ALA A 229 4.23 8.97 9.21
C ALA A 229 3.96 8.34 10.60
N GLY A 230 2.79 7.72 10.78
CA GLY A 230 2.45 7.00 11.99
C GLY A 230 1.01 6.52 11.98
N THR A 231 0.70 5.54 12.83
CA THR A 231 -0.65 5.01 13.01
C THR A 231 -1.56 6.06 13.66
N LYS A 232 -2.87 5.89 13.47
CA LYS A 232 -3.91 6.74 14.07
C LYS A 232 -4.95 5.86 14.75
N ASP A 233 -5.63 6.38 15.77
CA ASP A 233 -6.61 5.65 16.56
C ASP A 233 -7.56 4.78 15.73
N LYS A 234 -7.81 3.54 16.18
CA LYS A 234 -8.83 2.68 15.57
C LYS A 234 -10.22 3.24 15.79
N ARG A 235 -10.61 3.51 17.05
CA ARG A 235 -11.94 4.01 17.43
C ARG A 235 -12.01 5.53 17.27
N ALA A 236 -11.94 5.99 16.03
CA ALA A 236 -11.97 7.40 15.64
C ALA A 236 -12.34 7.53 14.16
N ILE A 237 -12.66 8.75 13.73
CA ILE A 237 -12.56 9.16 12.34
C ILE A 237 -11.20 9.81 12.16
N THR A 238 -10.40 9.35 11.20
CA THR A 238 -9.03 9.86 11.06
C THR A 238 -8.64 10.12 9.62
N THR A 239 -7.93 11.22 9.38
CA THR A 239 -7.33 11.56 8.08
C THR A 239 -5.82 11.66 8.22
N GLN A 240 -5.07 10.99 7.35
CA GLN A 240 -3.61 11.01 7.33
C GLN A 240 -3.06 10.95 5.90
N ARG A 241 -1.81 11.37 5.70
CA ARG A 241 -1.12 11.24 4.41
C ARG A 241 -0.49 9.86 4.28
N VAL A 242 -0.64 9.30 3.09
CA VAL A 242 -0.07 8.02 2.70
C VAL A 242 0.61 8.19 1.36
N SER A 243 1.66 7.41 1.14
CA SER A 243 2.41 7.38 -0.12
C SER A 243 2.62 5.95 -0.60
N VAL A 244 2.72 5.75 -1.91
CA VAL A 244 2.93 4.45 -2.54
C VAL A 244 3.77 4.60 -3.81
N PHE A 245 4.65 3.64 -4.07
CA PHE A 245 5.56 3.69 -5.21
C PHE A 245 4.84 3.39 -6.54
N LYS A 246 5.04 4.26 -7.54
CA LYS A 246 4.58 4.11 -8.94
C LYS A 246 3.17 3.53 -9.10
N LEU A 247 2.19 4.10 -8.40
CA LEU A 247 0.79 3.73 -8.55
C LEU A 247 -0.01 4.86 -9.20
N HIS A 248 -0.78 4.55 -10.25
CA HIS A 248 -1.64 5.54 -10.89
C HIS A 248 -2.86 5.90 -10.00
N PRO A 249 -3.20 7.18 -9.81
CA PRO A 249 -4.29 7.59 -8.92
C PRO A 249 -5.67 7.10 -9.37
N LYS A 250 -5.88 6.90 -10.68
CA LYS A 250 -7.11 6.28 -11.23
C LYS A 250 -7.43 4.93 -10.58
N ARG A 251 -6.39 4.12 -10.31
CA ARG A 251 -6.55 2.81 -9.64
C ARG A 251 -7.02 2.94 -8.20
N LEU A 252 -6.59 3.96 -7.47
CA LEU A 252 -7.04 4.22 -6.09
C LEU A 252 -8.43 4.84 -6.07
N SER A 253 -8.69 5.82 -6.94
CA SER A 253 -9.99 6.50 -7.01
C SER A 253 -11.13 5.52 -7.32
N ALA A 254 -10.90 4.57 -8.24
CA ALA A 254 -11.85 3.50 -8.57
C ALA A 254 -12.24 2.60 -7.38
N LEU A 255 -11.41 2.52 -6.32
CA LEU A 255 -11.72 1.73 -5.14
C LEU A 255 -12.69 2.44 -4.17
N ASN A 256 -12.88 3.76 -4.29
CA ASN A 256 -13.72 4.51 -3.35
C ASN A 256 -15.17 4.00 -3.32
N SER A 257 -15.70 3.46 -4.42
CA SER A 257 -17.04 2.88 -4.48
C SER A 257 -17.16 1.54 -3.72
N ARG A 258 -16.05 0.82 -3.56
CA ARG A 258 -16.00 -0.53 -2.95
C ARG A 258 -15.51 -0.51 -1.50
N LEU A 259 -14.82 0.56 -1.11
CA LEU A 259 -14.25 0.75 0.21
C LEU A 259 -15.31 1.26 1.21
N HIS A 260 -15.55 0.46 2.25
CA HIS A 260 -16.48 0.76 3.34
C HIS A 260 -15.74 1.32 4.55
N GLY A 261 -16.12 2.52 5.00
CA GLY A 261 -15.44 3.22 6.11
C GLY A 261 -13.99 3.61 5.80
N ILE A 262 -13.61 3.61 4.51
CA ILE A 262 -12.31 4.05 4.01
C ILE A 262 -12.55 4.87 2.74
N LYS A 263 -11.90 6.03 2.63
CA LYS A 263 -11.90 6.86 1.42
C LYS A 263 -10.49 7.37 1.13
N VAL A 264 -10.17 7.51 -0.14
CA VAL A 264 -8.87 8.02 -0.61
C VAL A 264 -9.08 9.17 -1.60
N GLY A 265 -8.25 10.20 -1.53
CA GLY A 265 -8.34 11.37 -2.40
C GLY A 265 -7.17 12.33 -2.15
N ASN A 266 -7.31 13.59 -2.59
CA ASN A 266 -6.24 14.59 -2.56
C ASN A 266 -4.92 14.03 -3.09
N PHE A 267 -5.00 13.48 -4.31
CA PHE A 267 -3.86 12.85 -4.98
C PHE A 267 -2.80 13.91 -5.34
N GLY A 268 -1.53 13.52 -5.27
CA GLY A 268 -0.42 14.35 -5.73
C GLY A 268 0.87 13.54 -5.79
N PHE A 269 1.88 14.02 -6.49
CA PHE A 269 3.15 13.30 -6.64
C PHE A 269 4.21 13.86 -5.72
N ILE A 270 5.04 12.97 -5.18
CA ILE A 270 6.19 13.33 -4.35
C ILE A 270 7.41 12.49 -4.76
N ALA A 271 8.61 13.08 -4.60
CA ALA A 271 9.86 12.42 -4.93
C ALA A 271 10.30 11.37 -3.89
N VAL A 272 9.87 11.52 -2.63
CA VAL A 272 10.32 10.71 -1.48
C VAL A 272 9.14 10.05 -0.79
N LEU A 273 9.27 8.77 -0.43
CA LEU A 273 8.27 8.00 0.32
C LEU A 273 8.10 8.57 1.74
N ILE A 274 6.86 8.72 2.22
CA ILE A 274 6.57 9.08 3.61
C ILE A 274 6.90 7.88 4.50
N LEU A 275 7.76 8.06 5.48
CA LEU A 275 8.16 6.99 6.41
C LEU A 275 7.86 7.37 7.86
N MET A 276 7.69 6.36 8.70
CA MET A 276 7.63 6.54 10.15
C MET A 276 8.97 7.10 10.66
N PRO A 277 8.96 8.02 11.63
CA PRO A 277 10.15 8.70 12.12
C PRO A 277 11.19 7.80 12.79
N TYR A 278 10.85 6.54 13.10
CA TYR A 278 11.78 5.54 13.66
C TYR A 278 12.63 4.80 12.60
N CYS A 279 12.36 4.99 11.30
CA CYS A 279 13.27 4.52 10.25
C CYS A 279 14.49 5.46 10.20
N PHE A 280 15.69 4.85 10.16
CA PHE A 280 17.03 5.40 10.40
C PHE A 280 17.53 6.50 9.43
N TYR A 281 16.66 7.43 9.02
CA TYR A 281 17.00 8.62 8.24
C TYR A 281 16.40 9.87 8.92
N PRO A 282 17.20 10.90 9.24
CA PRO A 282 16.79 12.06 10.05
C PRO A 282 15.85 13.06 9.32
N VAL A 283 15.13 12.64 8.29
CA VAL A 283 14.57 13.57 7.28
C VAL A 283 13.06 13.79 7.44
N MET A 284 12.37 13.12 8.37
CA MET A 284 10.91 13.21 8.51
C MET A 284 10.44 13.52 9.94
N LYS A 285 10.46 14.81 10.30
CA LYS A 285 9.80 15.29 11.53
C LYS A 285 8.28 15.40 11.30
N TRP A 286 7.51 14.59 12.02
CA TRP A 286 6.06 14.74 12.16
C TRP A 286 5.78 15.86 13.17
N LYS A 287 4.94 16.84 12.79
CA LYS A 287 4.66 18.01 13.64
C LYS A 287 3.57 17.76 14.68
N GLY A 288 2.66 16.82 14.42
CA GLY A 288 1.58 16.50 15.36
C GLY A 288 0.27 16.10 14.68
N PHE A 289 -0.80 16.20 15.45
CA PHE A 289 -2.17 15.97 15.00
C PHE A 289 -3.08 17.09 15.51
N PHE A 290 -4.15 17.33 14.78
CA PHE A 290 -5.28 18.12 15.21
C PHE A 290 -6.37 17.17 15.70
N LEU A 291 -6.80 17.37 16.94
CA LEU A 291 -7.84 16.56 17.58
C LEU A 291 -9.10 17.39 17.78
N LEU A 292 -10.23 16.84 17.36
CA LEU A 292 -11.55 17.29 17.79
C LEU A 292 -12.19 16.16 18.60
N ALA A 293 -12.50 16.44 19.86
CA ALA A 293 -13.11 15.49 20.77
C ALA A 293 -14.43 16.06 21.33
N CYS A 294 -15.52 15.33 21.16
CA CYS A 294 -16.81 15.64 21.75
C CYS A 294 -17.02 14.78 23.00
N CYS A 295 -17.11 15.44 24.15
CA CYS A 295 -17.48 14.84 25.41
C CYS A 295 -19.00 14.81 25.54
N ARG A 296 -19.58 13.62 25.77
CA ARG A 296 -21.03 13.43 25.95
C ARG A 296 -21.37 13.22 27.41
N SER A 297 -22.64 13.44 27.77
CA SER A 297 -23.16 13.23 29.13
C SER A 297 -22.29 13.90 30.20
N VAL A 298 -21.99 15.18 29.98
CA VAL A 298 -21.16 15.97 30.91
C VAL A 298 -21.95 16.24 32.19
N VAL A 299 -21.38 15.84 33.32
CA VAL A 299 -21.90 16.08 34.67
C VAL A 299 -20.91 16.98 35.39
N ALA A 300 -21.22 18.27 35.42
CA ALA A 300 -20.43 19.32 36.06
C ALA A 300 -21.35 20.22 36.89
N ASP A 301 -20.80 20.81 37.96
CA ASP A 301 -21.56 21.68 38.86
C ASP A 301 -22.03 22.97 38.17
N SER A 302 -21.23 23.50 37.22
CA SER A 302 -21.56 24.68 36.45
C SER A 302 -20.93 24.65 35.06
N ARG A 303 -21.52 25.41 34.12
CA ARG A 303 -20.93 25.64 32.79
C ARG A 303 -19.61 26.41 32.87
N ASP A 304 -19.46 27.24 33.88
CA ASP A 304 -18.25 28.04 34.09
C ASP A 304 -17.06 27.18 34.49
N THR A 305 -17.28 26.10 35.26
CA THR A 305 -16.24 25.11 35.57
C THR A 305 -15.68 24.48 34.29
N ILE A 306 -16.56 24.12 33.34
CA ILE A 306 -16.15 23.53 32.05
C ILE A 306 -15.34 24.54 31.23
N LYS A 307 -15.79 25.80 31.18
CA LYS A 307 -15.10 26.87 30.45
C LYS A 307 -13.73 27.16 31.06
N ALA A 308 -13.65 27.28 32.39
CA ALA A 308 -12.41 27.50 33.11
C ALA A 308 -11.41 26.35 32.91
N ALA A 309 -11.89 25.09 32.90
CA ALA A 309 -11.05 23.93 32.62
C ALA A 309 -10.53 23.94 31.16
N ALA A 310 -11.37 24.28 30.18
CA ALA A 310 -10.96 24.39 28.78
C ALA A 310 -9.96 25.53 28.56
N ASP A 311 -10.19 26.70 29.15
CA ASP A 311 -9.27 27.84 29.09
C ASP A 311 -7.94 27.51 29.77
N GLY A 312 -7.98 26.81 30.91
CA GLY A 312 -6.80 26.35 31.63
C GLY A 312 -5.96 25.36 30.82
N LEU A 313 -6.60 24.40 30.14
CA LEU A 313 -5.93 23.48 29.22
C LEU A 313 -5.27 24.21 28.05
N GLY A 314 -5.93 25.24 27.51
CA GLY A 314 -5.37 26.05 26.41
C GLY A 314 -4.16 26.89 26.81
N ARG A 315 -4.15 27.43 28.03
CA ARG A 315 -3.05 28.29 28.53
C ARG A 315 -1.87 27.49 29.10
N ASN A 316 -2.17 26.49 29.92
CA ASN A 316 -1.17 25.79 30.72
C ASN A 316 -0.84 24.40 30.17
N GLY A 317 -1.65 23.88 29.23
CA GLY A 317 -1.48 22.55 28.69
C GLY A 317 -1.87 21.45 29.68
N PHE A 318 -1.23 20.29 29.53
CA PHE A 318 -1.44 19.10 30.36
C PHE A 318 -0.09 18.41 30.62
N ILE A 319 -0.04 17.56 31.65
CA ILE A 319 1.15 16.74 31.94
C ILE A 319 1.28 15.66 30.87
N ASN A 320 2.43 15.57 30.21
CA ASN A 320 2.67 14.66 29.10
C ASN A 320 2.91 13.20 29.56
N TYR A 321 1.88 12.58 30.13
CA TYR A 321 1.88 11.17 30.52
C TYR A 321 1.78 10.23 29.32
N TYR A 322 2.35 9.03 29.45
CA TYR A 322 2.02 7.90 28.59
C TYR A 322 0.67 7.32 29.04
N GLY A 323 -0.37 7.49 28.21
CA GLY A 323 -1.72 7.06 28.55
C GLY A 323 -1.91 5.54 28.63
N LEU A 324 -2.98 5.11 29.29
CA LEU A 324 -3.35 3.70 29.40
C LEU A 324 -3.80 3.16 28.03
N GLN A 325 -3.00 2.28 27.43
CA GLN A 325 -3.37 1.53 26.23
C GLN A 325 -3.77 0.10 26.64
N GLN A 326 -5.08 -0.14 26.74
CA GLN A 326 -5.61 -1.44 27.21
C GLN A 326 -5.17 -2.58 26.28
N SER A 327 -4.45 -3.56 26.85
CA SER A 327 -4.27 -4.86 26.22
C SER A 327 -5.42 -5.78 26.65
N VAL A 328 -6.20 -6.25 25.68
CA VAL A 328 -7.51 -6.91 25.92
C VAL A 328 -7.38 -8.41 26.22
N ILE A 329 -6.18 -8.99 26.25
CA ILE A 329 -6.01 -10.46 26.21
C ILE A 329 -5.41 -10.95 27.53
N ASN A 330 -6.23 -10.98 28.59
CA ASN A 330 -5.83 -11.51 29.90
C ASN A 330 -6.17 -13.00 30.08
N GLU A 331 -7.27 -13.51 29.51
CA GLU A 331 -7.75 -14.87 29.81
C GLU A 331 -6.85 -15.97 29.24
N GLU A 332 -6.44 -15.87 27.98
CA GLU A 332 -5.53 -16.85 27.36
C GLU A 332 -4.15 -16.86 28.02
N ARG A 333 -3.69 -15.70 28.51
CA ARG A 333 -2.43 -15.58 29.28
C ARG A 333 -2.54 -16.31 30.62
N ILE A 334 -3.64 -16.15 31.33
CA ILE A 334 -3.91 -16.85 32.60
C ILE A 334 -3.98 -18.35 32.37
N LYS A 335 -4.63 -18.78 31.27
CA LYS A 335 -4.76 -20.21 30.94
C LYS A 335 -3.39 -20.85 30.64
N TYR A 336 -2.56 -20.22 29.81
CA TYR A 336 -1.19 -20.71 29.57
C TYR A 336 -0.35 -20.76 30.84
N LYS A 337 -0.44 -19.74 31.71
CA LYS A 337 0.26 -19.71 33.00
C LYS A 337 -0.13 -20.89 33.91
N ARG A 338 -1.38 -21.34 33.86
CA ARG A 338 -1.87 -22.48 34.65
C ARG A 338 -1.52 -23.84 34.03
N THR A 339 -1.59 -23.96 32.71
CA THR A 339 -1.53 -25.26 32.03
C THR A 339 -0.19 -25.59 31.37
N GLY A 340 0.63 -24.60 31.01
CA GLY A 340 1.89 -24.79 30.27
C GLY A 340 1.75 -25.34 28.84
N HIS A 341 0.55 -25.71 28.38
CA HIS A 341 0.32 -26.28 27.06
C HIS A 341 0.44 -25.25 25.91
N ALA A 342 1.63 -25.19 25.31
CA ALA A 342 1.96 -24.28 24.21
C ALA A 342 1.08 -24.47 22.96
N ASP A 343 0.81 -25.71 22.55
CA ASP A 343 0.03 -26.00 21.34
C ASP A 343 -1.42 -25.54 21.43
N PHE A 344 -2.05 -25.72 22.59
CA PHE A 344 -3.40 -25.25 22.84
C PHE A 344 -3.44 -23.72 22.82
N CYS A 345 -2.52 -23.08 23.53
CA CYS A 345 -2.44 -21.61 23.59
C CYS A 345 -2.20 -20.99 22.21
N LEU A 346 -1.32 -21.56 21.38
CA LEU A 346 -1.06 -21.08 20.02
C LEU A 346 -2.27 -21.20 19.07
N ARG A 347 -3.23 -22.09 19.34
CA ARG A 347 -4.47 -22.17 18.57
C ARG A 347 -5.48 -21.11 19.00
N GLN A 348 -5.56 -20.82 20.30
CA GLN A 348 -6.50 -19.86 20.85
C GLN A 348 -6.02 -18.40 20.72
N LEU A 349 -4.71 -18.16 20.77
CA LEU A 349 -4.16 -16.81 20.67
C LEU A 349 -4.47 -16.17 19.31
N PRO A 350 -5.07 -14.97 19.28
CA PRO A 350 -5.28 -14.23 18.04
C PRO A 350 -4.00 -14.04 17.23
N ARG A 351 -4.11 -14.09 15.90
CA ARG A 351 -2.94 -13.99 15.00
C ARG A 351 -2.17 -12.67 15.11
N HIS A 352 -2.80 -11.60 15.59
CA HIS A 352 -2.17 -10.29 15.74
C HIS A 352 -1.25 -10.17 16.96
N LEU A 353 -1.32 -11.11 17.91
CA LEU A 353 -0.41 -11.18 19.06
C LEU A 353 0.93 -11.81 18.68
N VAL A 354 1.69 -11.09 17.86
CA VAL A 354 2.93 -11.61 17.24
C VAL A 354 4.00 -11.90 18.28
N ALA A 355 4.15 -11.05 19.30
CA ALA A 355 5.17 -11.22 20.33
C ALA A 355 4.90 -12.47 21.18
N GLU A 356 3.70 -12.61 21.74
CA GLU A 356 3.33 -13.74 22.59
C GLU A 356 3.39 -15.06 21.83
N ARG A 357 2.89 -15.08 20.59
CA ARG A 357 2.96 -16.26 19.74
C ARG A 357 4.40 -16.65 19.44
N SER A 358 5.29 -15.66 19.18
CA SER A 358 6.71 -15.93 18.93
C SER A 358 7.41 -16.51 20.16
N ILE A 359 7.17 -15.93 21.34
CA ILE A 359 7.71 -16.43 22.62
C ILE A 359 7.27 -17.88 22.85
N ILE A 360 5.98 -18.18 22.75
CA ILE A 360 5.45 -19.53 23.01
C ILE A 360 5.97 -20.53 21.97
N GLN A 361 6.12 -20.13 20.70
CA GLN A 361 6.72 -20.98 19.66
C GLN A 361 8.18 -21.30 19.94
N CYS A 362 8.96 -20.33 20.41
CA CYS A 362 10.35 -20.54 20.80
C CYS A 362 10.46 -21.42 22.04
N LEU A 363 9.67 -21.16 23.08
CA LEU A 363 9.66 -21.97 24.31
C LEU A 363 9.19 -23.41 24.08
N LYS A 364 8.32 -23.64 23.07
CA LYS A 364 7.95 -24.98 22.64
C LYS A 364 9.15 -25.75 22.04
N LYS A 365 10.01 -25.08 21.26
CA LYS A 365 11.18 -25.69 20.61
C LYS A 365 12.35 -25.88 21.56
N CYS A 366 12.62 -24.88 22.39
CA CYS A 366 13.73 -24.84 23.33
C CYS A 366 13.19 -24.46 24.73
N PRO A 367 12.63 -25.41 25.50
CA PRO A 367 12.14 -25.15 26.85
C PRO A 367 13.27 -24.58 27.73
N GLY A 368 12.98 -23.53 28.52
CA GLY A 368 13.95 -22.90 29.42
C GLY A 368 14.90 -21.88 28.77
N ASN A 369 14.97 -21.79 27.43
CA ASN A 369 15.79 -20.78 26.76
C ASN A 369 15.02 -19.46 26.57
N TYR A 370 14.86 -18.72 27.67
CA TYR A 370 14.10 -17.47 27.67
C TYR A 370 14.73 -16.38 26.80
N LEU A 371 16.07 -16.31 26.76
CA LEU A 371 16.80 -15.33 25.94
C LEU A 371 16.48 -15.50 24.45
N GLN A 372 16.54 -16.74 23.95
CA GLN A 372 16.20 -17.02 22.55
C GLN A 372 14.71 -16.74 22.27
N SER A 373 13.83 -16.98 23.24
CA SER A 373 12.41 -16.67 23.09
C SER A 373 12.13 -15.16 22.97
N LEU A 374 12.87 -14.34 23.71
CA LEU A 374 12.81 -12.89 23.59
C LEU A 374 13.40 -12.42 22.26
N GLN A 375 14.54 -12.99 21.84
CA GLN A 375 15.16 -12.66 20.54
C GLN A 375 14.29 -13.03 19.33
N GLY A 376 13.39 -14.01 19.47
CA GLY A 376 12.41 -14.38 18.44
C GLY A 376 11.32 -13.33 18.19
N ILE A 377 11.14 -12.37 19.08
CA ILE A 377 10.18 -11.27 18.91
C ILE A 377 10.70 -10.31 17.82
N PRO A 378 9.83 -9.84 16.89
CA PRO A 378 10.22 -8.82 15.91
C PRO A 378 10.95 -7.65 16.56
N ARG A 379 12.05 -7.19 15.96
CA ARG A 379 12.94 -6.18 16.54
C ARG A 379 12.20 -4.91 17.00
N THR A 380 11.14 -4.51 16.29
CA THR A 380 10.32 -3.34 16.59
C THR A 380 9.46 -3.46 17.85
N LEU A 381 9.28 -4.68 18.39
CA LEU A 381 8.49 -4.95 19.60
C LEU A 381 9.37 -5.33 20.80
N ARG A 382 10.70 -5.35 20.64
CA ARG A 382 11.66 -5.70 21.69
C ARG A 382 12.17 -4.49 22.48
N LEU A 383 12.12 -3.32 21.85
CA LEU A 383 12.46 -2.01 22.40
C LEU A 383 11.16 -1.31 22.77
#